data_AF-A0A520CEE4-F1
#
_entry.id   AF-A0A520CEE4-F1
#
_cell.length_a   1.000
_cell.length_b   1.000
_cell.length_c   1.000
_cell.angle_alpha   90.00
_cell.angle_beta   90.00
_cell.angle_gamma   90.00
#
_symmetry.space_group_name_H-M   'P 1'
#
loop_
_entity.id
_entity.type
_entity.pdbx_description
1 polymer ?
#
loop_
_entity_poly.entity_id
_entity_poly.type
_entity_poly.pdbx_seq_one_letter_code
_entity_poly.pdbx_strand_id
1 'polypeptide(L)'
;MSANSMTRTYPFYALTGFLQQWMLHEGSNGCVRSPIEGLSVSLDLTPPGMKTPASKASDALEKLLIERNAKASGYFKGVLRQAIEENRIKKELVLSELKPTAASVKTAGPSAPKEKSPVQFDLQEIPAAMRKMGQRKSADLMDQWFSGRLNYSRSKSDESRGIDQDGRPYAPEFVEQQRFTWDWLRKYQAVDKAFSIISSRDYLTKNEVNASGRSAYSEMQSSVLGAVARRYGTFIGVIDTRQDCNDDLMELHRRHQFQHYDLKILSYPNTDLGAALGDFSVYAAIAYIKVERQDSSPHTAAVTHVYLYVKDNYSFTDDPARPSQYLGHWNRTGVVYAPLETLAELAKKIPFFGKYVGPVSSSVWDLNAPQGLDFPVYRESDPELLFYPVHNRDFFNWQMKHRRGGNIVSFSDLKLIRLDPPIRFQIPAAK
;
A
#
# COMPACT_ATOMS: atom_id res chain seq x y z
N MET A 1 -33.20 -4.95 -40.27
CA MET A 1 -32.26 -5.78 -39.51
C MET A 1 -31.77 -4.95 -38.33
N SER A 2 -32.21 -5.28 -37.12
CA SER A 2 -31.83 -4.60 -35.88
C SER A 2 -30.34 -4.85 -35.61
N ALA A 3 -29.54 -3.79 -35.52
CA ALA A 3 -28.19 -3.89 -35.00
C ALA A 3 -28.30 -4.11 -33.49
N ASN A 4 -28.19 -5.37 -33.04
CA ASN A 4 -27.94 -5.68 -31.65
C ASN A 4 -26.64 -4.96 -31.25
N SER A 5 -26.77 -3.85 -30.51
CA SER A 5 -25.69 -3.30 -29.71
C SER A 5 -25.27 -4.40 -28.74
N MET A 6 -24.22 -5.17 -29.05
CA MET A 6 -23.65 -6.10 -28.09
C MET A 6 -23.19 -5.28 -26.88
N THR A 7 -23.86 -5.47 -25.74
CA THR A 7 -23.41 -4.96 -24.45
C THR A 7 -21.98 -5.41 -24.24
N ARG A 8 -21.04 -4.47 -24.17
CA ARG A 8 -19.63 -4.80 -24.00
C ARG A 8 -19.42 -5.31 -22.58
N THR A 9 -19.05 -6.57 -22.46
CA THR A 9 -18.64 -7.20 -21.21
C THR A 9 -17.14 -6.98 -20.97
N TYR A 10 -16.79 -6.51 -19.79
CA TYR A 10 -15.44 -6.37 -19.28
C TYR A 10 -15.13 -7.61 -18.43
N PRO A 11 -13.97 -8.26 -18.58
CA PRO A 11 -13.64 -9.33 -17.66
C PRO A 11 -13.46 -8.76 -16.23
N PHE A 12 -13.33 -9.57 -15.19
CA PHE A 12 -12.95 -9.13 -13.84
C PHE A 12 -12.44 -10.29 -12.99
N TYR A 13 -11.73 -9.97 -11.92
CA TYR A 13 -11.42 -10.92 -10.86
C TYR A 13 -12.40 -10.78 -9.71
N ALA A 14 -12.90 -11.90 -9.18
CA ALA A 14 -13.71 -11.94 -7.96
C ALA A 14 -13.39 -13.15 -7.07
N LEU A 15 -13.68 -13.02 -5.77
CA LEU A 15 -13.67 -14.11 -4.80
C LEU A 15 -14.79 -15.10 -5.09
N THR A 16 -14.44 -16.38 -5.14
CA THR A 16 -15.38 -17.46 -5.44
C THR A 16 -15.12 -18.71 -4.60
N GLY A 17 -16.20 -19.44 -4.33
CA GLY A 17 -16.18 -20.72 -3.64
C GLY A 17 -15.87 -20.64 -2.14
N PHE A 18 -15.92 -21.80 -1.47
CA PHE A 18 -15.67 -21.94 -0.03
C PHE A 18 -14.22 -21.58 0.35
N LEU A 19 -13.27 -21.87 -0.53
CA LEU A 19 -11.85 -21.57 -0.33
C LEU A 19 -11.48 -20.11 -0.66
N GLN A 20 -12.45 -19.27 -1.03
CA GLN A 20 -12.22 -17.84 -1.30
C GLN A 20 -11.06 -17.62 -2.29
N GLN A 21 -11.14 -18.29 -3.44
CA GLN A 21 -10.14 -18.16 -4.49
C GLN A 21 -10.56 -17.11 -5.51
N TRP A 22 -9.59 -16.33 -6.00
CA TRP A 22 -9.84 -15.35 -7.06
C TRP A 22 -9.87 -16.03 -8.41
N MET A 23 -11.00 -15.90 -9.08
CA MET A 23 -11.19 -16.42 -10.44
C MET A 23 -11.38 -15.27 -11.42
N LEU A 24 -10.81 -15.44 -12.62
CA LEU A 24 -11.08 -14.57 -13.75
C LEU A 24 -12.48 -14.92 -14.29
N HIS A 25 -13.31 -13.91 -14.40
CA HIS A 25 -14.63 -13.97 -15.02
C HIS A 25 -14.57 -13.17 -16.32
N GLU A 26 -14.87 -13.82 -17.44
CA GLU A 26 -14.76 -13.23 -18.78
C GLU A 26 -15.92 -13.65 -19.69
N GLY A 27 -16.02 -13.01 -20.85
CA GLY A 27 -17.12 -13.23 -21.79
C GLY A 27 -18.48 -12.92 -21.15
N SER A 28 -19.44 -13.84 -21.29
CA SER A 28 -20.79 -13.71 -20.74
C SER A 28 -20.84 -13.70 -19.20
N ASN A 29 -19.76 -14.09 -18.53
CA ASN A 29 -19.67 -14.04 -17.07
C ASN A 29 -18.98 -12.76 -16.57
N GLY A 30 -18.60 -11.84 -17.48
CA GLY A 30 -17.96 -10.56 -17.18
C GLY A 30 -18.90 -9.52 -16.56
N CYS A 31 -18.32 -8.37 -16.24
CA CYS A 31 -19.03 -7.19 -15.75
C CYS A 31 -19.43 -6.28 -16.91
N VAL A 32 -20.49 -5.51 -16.73
CA VAL A 32 -20.98 -4.52 -17.68
C VAL A 32 -20.91 -3.14 -17.06
N ARG A 33 -20.55 -2.14 -17.86
CA ARG A 33 -20.59 -0.74 -17.44
C ARG A 33 -22.02 -0.34 -17.08
N SER A 34 -22.19 0.33 -15.94
CA SER A 34 -23.48 0.91 -15.56
C SER A 34 -23.95 1.91 -16.64
N PRO A 35 -25.19 1.82 -17.12
CA PRO A 35 -25.74 2.79 -18.06
C PRO A 35 -26.02 4.15 -17.42
N ILE A 36 -25.97 4.23 -16.08
CA ILE A 36 -26.24 5.45 -15.34
C ILE A 36 -24.96 6.30 -15.29
N GLU A 37 -24.98 7.42 -16.00
CA GLU A 37 -23.89 8.39 -16.01
C GLU A 37 -23.78 9.15 -14.68
N GLY A 38 -22.55 9.53 -14.31
CA GLY A 38 -22.30 10.37 -13.13
C GLY A 38 -22.34 9.64 -11.78
N LEU A 39 -22.51 8.31 -11.76
CA LEU A 39 -22.38 7.55 -10.52
C LEU A 39 -20.91 7.48 -10.07
N SER A 40 -20.67 7.78 -8.80
CA SER A 40 -19.38 7.62 -8.11
C SER A 40 -19.57 6.97 -6.75
N VAL A 41 -18.49 6.59 -6.08
CA VAL A 41 -18.56 6.27 -4.64
C VAL A 41 -19.05 7.49 -3.86
N SER A 42 -19.92 7.29 -2.86
CA SER A 42 -20.37 8.34 -1.95
C SER A 42 -19.33 8.58 -0.86
N LEU A 43 -19.26 9.82 -0.40
CA LEU A 43 -18.41 10.25 0.71
C LEU A 43 -19.26 10.93 1.79
N ASP A 44 -20.56 10.66 1.84
CA ASP A 44 -21.55 11.44 2.59
C ASP A 44 -21.94 10.86 3.94
N LEU A 45 -21.66 9.57 4.19
CA LEU A 45 -21.91 8.99 5.51
C LEU A 45 -21.15 9.79 6.58
N THR A 46 -21.81 9.97 7.73
CA THR A 46 -21.24 10.74 8.84
C THR A 46 -20.07 9.95 9.45
N PRO A 47 -18.91 10.59 9.68
CA PRO A 47 -17.75 9.93 10.27
C PRO A 47 -18.07 9.21 11.58
N PRO A 48 -17.43 8.06 11.86
CA PRO A 48 -17.64 7.34 13.11
C PRO A 48 -17.44 8.24 14.34
N GLY A 49 -18.42 8.23 15.24
CA GLY A 49 -18.39 9.00 16.48
C GLY A 49 -18.78 10.48 16.36
N MET A 50 -19.22 10.97 15.19
CA MET A 50 -19.80 12.31 15.04
C MET A 50 -21.33 12.29 15.01
N LYS A 51 -21.96 13.33 15.59
CA LYS A 51 -23.42 13.50 15.64
C LYS A 51 -24.00 14.33 14.48
N THR A 52 -23.15 15.04 13.74
CA THR A 52 -23.56 15.92 12.64
C THR A 52 -22.61 15.76 11.44
N PRO A 53 -23.12 15.82 10.20
CA PRO A 53 -22.30 15.80 8.99
C PRO A 53 -21.30 16.96 8.98
N ALA A 54 -20.10 16.73 8.45
CA ALA A 54 -19.09 17.78 8.31
C ALA A 54 -19.59 18.93 7.40
N SER A 55 -19.19 20.17 7.72
CA SER A 55 -19.47 21.33 6.88
C SER A 55 -18.78 21.21 5.51
N LYS A 56 -19.34 21.82 4.47
CA LYS A 56 -18.74 21.87 3.13
C LYS A 56 -17.24 22.26 3.19
N ALA A 57 -16.44 21.61 2.35
CA ALA A 57 -15.03 21.92 2.17
C ALA A 57 -14.82 23.41 1.87
N SER A 58 -13.79 24.03 2.46
CA SER A 58 -13.45 25.44 2.21
C SER A 58 -12.89 25.67 0.80
N ASP A 59 -13.09 26.84 0.20
CA ASP A 59 -12.60 27.19 -1.15
C ASP A 59 -11.09 26.94 -1.39
N ALA A 60 -10.26 27.08 -0.35
CA ALA A 60 -8.82 26.79 -0.42
C ALA A 60 -8.52 25.29 -0.64
N LEU A 61 -9.40 24.43 -0.13
CA LEU A 61 -9.33 22.99 -0.28
C LEU A 61 -9.78 22.56 -1.69
N GLU A 62 -10.82 23.19 -2.21
CA GLU A 62 -11.28 22.98 -3.58
C GLU A 62 -10.17 23.33 -4.59
N LYS A 63 -9.43 24.44 -4.36
CA LYS A 63 -8.24 24.79 -5.14
C LYS A 63 -7.12 23.74 -5.06
N LEU A 64 -6.80 23.24 -3.87
CA LEU A 64 -5.78 22.18 -3.68
C LEU A 64 -6.15 20.90 -4.44
N LEU A 65 -7.42 20.51 -4.41
CA LEU A 65 -7.94 19.36 -5.15
C LEU A 65 -7.82 19.55 -6.67
N ILE A 66 -8.17 20.75 -7.16
CA ILE A 66 -8.06 21.10 -8.58
C ILE A 66 -6.60 21.09 -9.05
N GLU A 67 -5.67 21.68 -8.28
CA GLU A 67 -4.25 21.75 -8.63
C GLU A 67 -3.58 20.36 -8.69
N ARG A 68 -3.92 19.47 -7.75
CA ARG A 68 -3.41 18.08 -7.76
C ARG A 68 -3.95 17.30 -8.96
N ASN A 69 -5.23 17.46 -9.29
CA ASN A 69 -5.86 16.82 -10.45
C ASN A 69 -5.29 17.31 -11.80
N ALA A 70 -4.93 18.60 -11.90
CA ALA A 70 -4.35 19.17 -13.12
C ALA A 70 -2.95 18.60 -13.44
N LYS A 71 -2.10 18.38 -12.42
CA LYS A 71 -0.73 17.87 -12.60
C LYS A 71 -0.68 16.41 -13.09
N ALA A 72 -1.59 15.56 -12.65
CA ALA A 72 -1.67 14.15 -13.07
C ALA A 72 -1.92 13.97 -14.58
N SER A 73 -2.57 14.94 -15.24
CA SER A 73 -2.93 14.87 -16.67
C SER A 73 -1.74 15.00 -17.64
N GLY A 74 -0.66 15.67 -17.23
CA GLY A 74 0.51 15.94 -18.09
C GLY A 74 1.44 14.75 -18.26
N TYR A 75 1.67 13.99 -17.18
CA TYR A 75 2.51 12.80 -17.17
C TYR A 75 1.91 11.65 -17.98
N PHE A 76 0.58 11.50 -17.93
CA PHE A 76 -0.16 10.47 -18.65
C PHE A 76 0.03 10.51 -20.18
N LYS A 77 0.11 11.71 -20.77
CA LYS A 77 0.40 11.86 -22.22
C LYS A 77 1.80 11.34 -22.60
N GLY A 78 2.75 11.36 -21.66
CA GLY A 78 4.10 10.84 -21.86
C GLY A 78 4.17 9.32 -21.76
N VAL A 79 3.59 8.73 -20.71
CA VAL A 79 3.58 7.27 -20.49
C VAL A 79 2.75 6.54 -21.54
N LEU A 80 1.59 7.10 -21.93
CA LEU A 80 0.76 6.52 -22.99
C LEU A 80 1.47 6.54 -24.35
N ARG A 81 2.26 7.59 -24.65
CA ARG A 81 3.12 7.61 -25.85
C ARG A 81 4.15 6.49 -25.81
N GLN A 82 4.81 6.31 -24.67
CA GLN A 82 5.85 5.30 -24.52
C GLN A 82 5.31 3.86 -24.60
N ALA A 83 4.15 3.59 -23.98
CA ALA A 83 3.48 2.29 -24.06
C ALA A 83 2.96 1.94 -25.46
N ILE A 84 2.55 2.95 -26.25
CA ILE A 84 2.14 2.79 -27.65
C ILE A 84 3.35 2.52 -28.57
N GLU A 85 4.50 3.10 -28.27
CA GLU A 85 5.74 2.93 -29.05
C GLU A 85 6.38 1.54 -28.80
N GLU A 86 6.34 1.03 -27.56
CA GLU A 86 7.11 -0.15 -27.14
C GLU A 86 6.41 -1.50 -27.37
N ASN A 87 5.06 -1.57 -27.46
CA ASN A 87 4.36 -2.88 -27.40
C ASN A 87 3.56 -3.32 -28.64
N ARG A 88 3.63 -2.62 -29.79
CA ARG A 88 2.90 -3.00 -31.03
C ARG A 88 1.45 -3.48 -30.80
N ILE A 89 0.78 -2.93 -29.79
CA ILE A 89 -0.66 -3.09 -29.62
C ILE A 89 -1.28 -2.40 -30.83
N LYS A 90 -2.15 -3.11 -31.58
CA LYS A 90 -2.78 -2.57 -32.80
C LYS A 90 -3.35 -1.19 -32.46
N LYS A 91 -2.75 -0.15 -33.06
CA LYS A 91 -3.07 1.28 -32.89
C LYS A 91 -4.59 1.52 -32.86
N GLU A 92 -5.36 0.75 -33.63
CA GLU A 92 -6.81 0.86 -33.76
C GLU A 92 -7.62 0.52 -32.50
N LEU A 93 -7.16 -0.40 -31.63
CA LEU A 93 -7.93 -0.78 -30.43
C LEU A 93 -7.87 0.31 -29.34
N VAL A 94 -6.75 1.01 -29.24
CA VAL A 94 -6.53 2.08 -28.25
C VAL A 94 -7.04 3.44 -28.76
N LEU A 95 -6.92 3.72 -30.07
CA LEU A 95 -7.40 4.98 -30.66
C LEU A 95 -8.92 5.04 -30.87
N SER A 96 -9.62 3.90 -30.89
CA SER A 96 -11.09 3.87 -30.92
C SER A 96 -11.72 4.16 -29.55
N GLU A 97 -11.01 3.89 -28.46
CA GLU A 97 -11.45 4.15 -27.07
C GLU A 97 -11.18 5.59 -26.59
N LEU A 98 -10.30 6.32 -27.28
CA LEU A 98 -9.89 7.68 -26.93
C LEU A 98 -10.64 8.78 -27.67
N LYS A 99 -11.65 8.47 -28.49
CA LYS A 99 -12.51 9.54 -29.04
C LYS A 99 -13.32 10.14 -27.90
N PRO A 100 -13.12 11.42 -27.54
CA PRO A 100 -14.07 12.10 -26.69
C PRO A 100 -15.36 12.15 -27.49
N THR A 101 -16.42 11.48 -27.02
CA THR A 101 -17.76 11.84 -27.46
C THR A 101 -17.95 13.27 -26.98
N ALA A 102 -17.78 14.24 -27.88
CA ALA A 102 -18.21 15.60 -27.67
C ALA A 102 -19.74 15.54 -27.54
N ALA A 103 -20.23 15.30 -26.33
CA ALA A 103 -21.62 15.53 -26.00
C ALA A 103 -21.81 17.04 -26.09
N SER A 104 -22.37 17.49 -27.22
CA SER A 104 -22.81 18.88 -27.35
C SER A 104 -23.79 19.12 -26.21
N VAL A 105 -23.55 20.16 -25.40
CA VAL A 105 -24.54 20.71 -24.48
C VAL A 105 -25.77 21.07 -25.30
N LYS A 106 -26.77 20.19 -25.30
CA LYS A 106 -28.12 20.48 -25.76
C LYS A 106 -28.99 20.66 -24.52
N THR A 107 -29.61 21.82 -24.48
CA THR A 107 -30.62 22.25 -23.53
C THR A 107 -31.66 21.16 -23.26
N ALA A 108 -31.96 20.98 -21.98
CA ALA A 108 -32.88 19.96 -21.47
C ALA A 108 -34.27 20.09 -22.09
N GLY A 109 -34.71 19.03 -22.77
CA GLY A 109 -36.13 18.74 -23.00
C GLY A 109 -36.73 17.99 -21.79
N PRO A 110 -38.07 17.90 -21.68
CA PRO A 110 -38.74 17.43 -20.47
C PRO A 110 -38.35 16.00 -20.11
N SER A 111 -37.97 15.80 -18.84
CA SER A 111 -37.48 14.54 -18.28
C SER A 111 -38.54 13.44 -18.34
N ALA A 112 -38.17 12.31 -18.93
CA ALA A 112 -38.79 11.02 -18.67
C ALA A 112 -38.76 10.67 -17.16
N PRO A 113 -39.65 9.78 -16.67
CA PRO A 113 -39.81 9.50 -15.25
C PRO A 113 -38.48 9.10 -14.61
N LYS A 114 -38.15 9.70 -13.46
CA LYS A 114 -36.97 9.37 -12.66
C LYS A 114 -37.02 7.90 -12.24
N GLU A 115 -36.26 7.07 -12.93
CA GLU A 115 -35.84 5.77 -12.43
C GLU A 115 -35.22 5.96 -11.04
N LYS A 116 -35.59 5.11 -10.08
CA LYS A 116 -35.03 5.15 -8.72
C LYS A 116 -33.52 4.98 -8.83
N SER A 117 -32.76 6.03 -8.50
CA SER A 117 -31.31 5.93 -8.45
C SER A 117 -30.92 4.82 -7.48
N PRO A 118 -30.03 3.88 -7.88
CA PRO A 118 -29.60 2.79 -7.01
C PRO A 118 -28.97 3.35 -5.74
N VAL A 119 -29.12 2.65 -4.61
CA VAL A 119 -28.54 3.05 -3.33
C VAL A 119 -27.02 3.09 -3.46
N GLN A 120 -26.47 4.31 -3.51
CA GLN A 120 -25.04 4.57 -3.69
C GLN A 120 -24.21 3.87 -2.60
N PHE A 121 -23.07 3.31 -2.98
CA PHE A 121 -22.10 2.74 -2.04
C PHE A 121 -21.23 3.87 -1.48
N ASP A 122 -21.12 3.97 -0.15
CA ASP A 122 -20.24 4.93 0.52
C ASP A 122 -18.88 4.31 0.84
N LEU A 123 -17.83 5.12 0.79
CA LEU A 123 -16.46 4.70 1.08
C LEU A 123 -16.33 4.06 2.48
N GLN A 124 -17.10 4.52 3.46
CA GLN A 124 -17.12 3.98 4.82
C GLN A 124 -17.78 2.60 4.94
N GLU A 125 -18.35 2.06 3.86
CA GLU A 125 -18.93 0.71 3.84
C GLU A 125 -17.88 -0.38 3.48
N ILE A 126 -16.67 0.03 3.05
CA ILE A 126 -15.56 -0.88 2.74
C ILE A 126 -15.19 -1.81 3.91
N PRO A 127 -15.06 -1.36 5.18
CA PRO A 127 -14.75 -2.25 6.29
C PRO A 127 -15.77 -3.38 6.48
N ALA A 128 -17.06 -3.11 6.27
CA ALA A 128 -18.10 -4.13 6.35
C ALA A 128 -17.97 -5.15 5.21
N ALA A 129 -17.62 -4.70 4.00
CA ALA A 129 -17.35 -5.58 2.86
C ALA A 129 -16.10 -6.46 3.11
N MET A 130 -15.01 -5.88 3.61
CA MET A 130 -13.79 -6.60 4.00
C MET A 130 -14.09 -7.72 5.02
N ARG A 131 -14.92 -7.45 6.04
CA ARG A 131 -15.33 -8.48 7.01
C ARG A 131 -16.09 -9.64 6.37
N LYS A 132 -16.97 -9.37 5.39
CA LYS A 132 -17.66 -10.43 4.62
C LYS A 132 -16.69 -11.26 3.79
N MET A 133 -15.61 -10.64 3.31
CA MET A 133 -14.51 -11.32 2.63
C MET A 133 -13.53 -12.03 3.59
N GLY A 134 -13.74 -11.99 4.90
CA GLY A 134 -12.84 -12.59 5.89
C GLY A 134 -11.59 -11.76 6.21
N GLN A 135 -11.48 -10.54 5.67
CA GLN A 135 -10.34 -9.62 5.85
C GLN A 135 -10.52 -8.77 7.11
N ARG A 136 -10.50 -9.42 8.28
CA ARG A 136 -10.85 -8.78 9.55
C ARG A 136 -9.81 -7.78 10.04
N LYS A 137 -8.50 -8.10 9.96
CA LYS A 137 -7.46 -7.16 10.41
C LYS A 137 -7.40 -5.93 9.51
N SER A 138 -7.58 -6.10 8.20
CA SER A 138 -7.68 -4.97 7.27
C SER A 138 -8.90 -4.11 7.56
N ALA A 139 -10.07 -4.72 7.80
CA ALA A 139 -11.27 -3.98 8.18
C ALA A 139 -11.09 -3.18 9.48
N ASP A 140 -10.44 -3.77 10.49
CA ASP A 140 -10.18 -3.10 11.76
C ASP A 140 -9.19 -1.92 11.61
N LEU A 141 -8.17 -2.06 10.75
CA LEU A 141 -7.30 -0.94 10.38
C LEU A 141 -8.06 0.18 9.67
N MET A 142 -8.93 -0.18 8.72
CA MET A 142 -9.72 0.79 7.98
C MET A 142 -10.71 1.54 8.90
N ASP A 143 -11.33 0.85 9.85
CA ASP A 143 -12.17 1.48 10.87
C ASP A 143 -11.37 2.43 11.77
N GLN A 144 -10.16 2.03 12.18
CA GLN A 144 -9.25 2.91 12.91
C GLN A 144 -8.88 4.14 12.07
N TRP A 145 -8.62 3.95 10.78
CA TRP A 145 -8.34 5.05 9.86
C TRP A 145 -9.53 6.02 9.83
N PHE A 146 -10.76 5.56 9.53
CA PHE A 146 -11.95 6.42 9.44
C PHE A 146 -12.33 7.12 10.75
N SER A 147 -12.18 6.43 11.88
CA SER A 147 -12.43 7.01 13.22
C SER A 147 -11.33 7.96 13.67
N GLY A 148 -10.15 7.86 13.05
CA GLY A 148 -8.96 8.64 13.38
C GLY A 148 -9.12 10.15 13.20
N ARG A 149 -8.37 10.89 14.01
CA ARG A 149 -8.15 12.32 13.79
C ARG A 149 -7.38 12.52 12.48
N LEU A 150 -7.60 13.65 11.82
CA LEU A 150 -6.93 13.97 10.56
C LEU A 150 -5.41 13.81 10.69
N ASN A 151 -4.84 12.91 9.89
CA ASN A 151 -3.40 12.70 9.77
C ASN A 151 -3.08 12.19 8.37
N TYR A 152 -2.21 12.89 7.64
CA TYR A 152 -1.75 12.46 6.33
C TYR A 152 -0.37 12.99 6.00
N SER A 153 0.37 12.28 5.16
CA SER A 153 1.68 12.74 4.68
C SER A 153 1.54 13.50 3.36
N ARG A 154 2.39 14.52 3.17
CA ARG A 154 2.38 15.37 1.97
C ARG A 154 3.09 14.74 0.76
N SER A 155 3.90 13.71 1.00
CA SER A 155 4.66 13.00 -0.03
C SER A 155 4.95 11.57 0.43
N LYS A 156 5.34 10.70 -0.52
CA LYS A 156 5.84 9.35 -0.23
C LYS A 156 7.09 9.34 0.68
N SER A 157 7.92 10.40 0.59
CA SER A 157 9.10 10.55 1.46
C SER A 157 8.73 10.94 2.89
N ASP A 158 7.71 11.79 3.07
CA ASP A 158 7.16 12.09 4.40
C ASP A 158 6.48 10.83 4.97
N GLU A 159 5.73 10.11 4.14
CA GLU A 159 5.04 8.87 4.51
C GLU A 159 6.02 7.80 5.00
N SER A 160 7.09 7.52 4.26
CA SER A 160 8.08 6.50 4.65
C SER A 160 8.73 6.78 6.01
N ARG A 161 8.87 8.07 6.36
CA ARG A 161 9.42 8.56 7.63
C ARG A 161 8.36 8.76 8.73
N GLY A 162 7.08 8.54 8.45
CA GLY A 162 5.99 8.80 9.39
C GLY A 162 5.89 10.28 9.77
N ILE A 163 5.94 11.18 8.77
CA ILE A 163 5.83 12.62 8.94
C ILE A 163 4.45 13.11 8.47
N ASP A 164 3.76 13.87 9.31
CA ASP A 164 2.41 14.38 9.10
C ASP A 164 2.32 15.62 8.20
N GLN A 165 1.11 16.14 8.04
CA GLN A 165 0.82 17.29 7.18
C GLN A 165 1.49 18.58 7.66
N ASP A 166 1.85 18.66 8.94
CA ASP A 166 2.49 19.80 9.59
C ASP A 166 4.02 19.65 9.66
N GLY A 167 4.57 18.57 9.08
CA GLY A 167 6.00 18.28 9.07
C GLY A 167 6.52 17.71 10.40
N ARG A 168 5.63 17.18 11.25
CA ARG A 168 5.97 16.57 12.54
C ARG A 168 5.94 15.05 12.44
N PRO A 169 6.70 14.32 13.27
CA PRO A 169 6.51 12.88 13.41
C PRO A 169 5.07 12.54 13.80
N TYR A 170 4.56 11.43 13.27
CA TYR A 170 3.27 10.90 13.65
C TYR A 170 3.18 10.74 15.16
N ALA A 171 2.08 11.26 15.72
CA ALA A 171 1.81 11.11 17.14
C ALA A 171 1.55 9.63 17.49
N PRO A 172 1.76 9.21 18.76
CA PRO A 172 1.68 7.81 19.15
C PRO A 172 0.37 7.10 18.79
N GLU A 173 -0.75 7.82 18.72
CA GLU A 173 -2.05 7.26 18.32
C GLU A 173 -2.10 6.77 16.85
N PHE A 174 -1.16 7.22 16.01
CA PHE A 174 -1.02 6.80 14.62
C PHE A 174 0.07 5.72 14.44
N VAL A 175 0.60 5.18 15.54
CA VAL A 175 1.56 4.08 15.54
C VAL A 175 0.92 2.85 16.16
N GLU A 176 0.42 1.95 15.31
CA GLU A 176 -0.16 0.66 15.71
C GLU A 176 0.97 -0.35 15.97
N GLN A 177 0.92 -1.07 17.10
CA GLN A 177 1.98 -2.02 17.50
C GLN A 177 1.47 -3.38 18.01
N GLN A 178 0.15 -3.55 18.12
CA GLN A 178 -0.48 -4.70 18.78
C GLN A 178 -1.24 -5.60 17.79
N ARG A 179 -1.77 -5.02 16.70
CA ARG A 179 -2.66 -5.75 15.78
C ARG A 179 -1.94 -6.87 15.03
N PHE A 180 -0.64 -6.74 14.73
CA PHE A 180 0.11 -7.70 13.92
C PHE A 180 1.06 -8.51 14.80
N THR A 181 0.72 -9.77 15.07
CA THR A 181 1.62 -10.67 15.80
C THR A 181 2.35 -11.61 14.84
N TRP A 182 3.56 -12.03 15.19
CA TRP A 182 4.28 -13.07 14.46
C TRP A 182 3.47 -14.37 14.33
N ASP A 183 2.66 -14.71 15.32
CA ASP A 183 1.75 -15.87 15.28
C ASP A 183 0.67 -15.75 14.20
N TRP A 184 0.21 -14.54 13.90
CA TRP A 184 -0.72 -14.31 12.79
C TRP A 184 0.03 -14.22 11.46
N LEU A 185 1.14 -13.48 11.43
CA LEU A 185 1.96 -13.25 10.23
C LEU A 185 2.49 -14.57 9.65
N ARG A 186 2.98 -15.50 10.49
CA ARG A 186 3.58 -16.76 10.03
C ARG A 186 2.56 -17.81 9.57
N LYS A 187 1.25 -17.54 9.69
CA LYS A 187 0.21 -18.38 9.03
C LYS A 187 0.28 -18.27 7.50
N TYR A 188 0.86 -17.18 7.00
CA TYR A 188 1.06 -16.97 5.57
C TYR A 188 2.42 -17.55 5.15
N GLN A 189 2.40 -18.54 4.26
CA GLN A 189 3.61 -19.27 3.85
C GLN A 189 4.71 -18.35 3.30
N ALA A 190 4.35 -17.29 2.57
CA ALA A 190 5.31 -16.31 2.07
C ALA A 190 6.06 -15.60 3.20
N VAL A 191 5.35 -15.26 4.27
CA VAL A 191 5.94 -14.60 5.45
C VAL A 191 6.80 -15.57 6.24
N ASP A 192 6.37 -16.81 6.40
CA ASP A 192 7.17 -17.83 7.10
C ASP A 192 8.49 -18.13 6.38
N LYS A 193 8.47 -18.15 5.04
CA LYS A 193 9.68 -18.25 4.20
C LYS A 193 10.58 -17.02 4.38
N ALA A 194 10.02 -15.81 4.28
CA ALA A 194 10.78 -14.58 4.48
C ALA A 194 11.41 -14.51 5.87
N PHE A 195 10.65 -14.87 6.91
CA PHE A 195 11.13 -14.96 8.29
C PHE A 195 12.32 -15.91 8.41
N SER A 196 12.24 -17.11 7.83
CA SER A 196 13.32 -18.10 7.84
C SER A 196 14.57 -17.58 7.13
N ILE A 197 14.41 -16.89 5.99
CA ILE A 197 15.51 -16.30 5.22
C ILE A 197 16.21 -15.19 6.03
N ILE A 198 15.47 -14.19 6.49
CA ILE A 198 16.05 -13.04 7.19
C ILE A 198 16.58 -13.38 8.58
N SER A 199 16.09 -14.46 9.22
CA SER A 199 16.65 -14.97 10.48
C SER A 199 18.05 -15.56 10.32
N SER A 200 18.45 -15.93 9.10
CA SER A 200 19.77 -16.51 8.87
C SER A 200 20.88 -15.47 9.03
N ARG A 201 21.96 -15.87 9.72
CA ARG A 201 23.14 -15.02 9.89
C ARG A 201 23.69 -14.54 8.55
N ASP A 202 23.76 -15.42 7.56
CA ASP A 202 24.28 -15.10 6.22
C ASP A 202 23.49 -13.98 5.55
N TYR A 203 22.16 -13.98 5.68
CA TYR A 203 21.32 -12.91 5.14
C TYR A 203 21.52 -11.58 5.89
N LEU A 204 21.61 -11.65 7.23
CA LEU A 204 21.84 -10.48 8.09
C LEU A 204 23.22 -9.85 7.87
N THR A 205 24.22 -10.64 7.46
CA THR A 205 25.59 -10.17 7.19
C THR A 205 25.93 -10.08 5.71
N LYS A 206 24.92 -9.97 4.83
CA LYS A 206 25.18 -9.81 3.40
C LYS A 206 26.09 -8.61 3.14
N ASN A 207 27.17 -8.86 2.39
CA ASN A 207 28.13 -7.86 1.96
C ASN A 207 27.83 -7.27 0.57
N GLU A 208 26.81 -7.80 -0.10
CA GLU A 208 26.29 -7.23 -1.35
C GLU A 208 25.84 -5.78 -1.10
N VAL A 209 26.36 -4.85 -1.90
CA VAL A 209 26.01 -3.43 -1.81
C VAL A 209 24.75 -3.14 -2.61
N ASN A 210 23.86 -2.35 -2.04
CA ASN A 210 22.69 -1.81 -2.73
C ASN A 210 23.08 -0.64 -3.66
N ALA A 211 22.10 -0.06 -4.35
CA ALA A 211 22.32 1.09 -5.25
C ALA A 211 22.91 2.33 -4.57
N SER A 212 22.84 2.44 -3.24
CA SER A 212 23.47 3.50 -2.45
C SER A 212 24.89 3.15 -1.98
N GLY A 213 25.45 2.03 -2.43
CA GLY A 213 26.79 1.56 -2.04
C GLY A 213 26.87 0.98 -0.63
N ARG A 214 25.73 0.67 0.00
CA ARG A 214 25.66 0.16 1.39
C ARG A 214 25.27 -1.30 1.39
N SER A 215 25.97 -2.10 2.19
CA SER A 215 25.62 -3.50 2.49
C SER A 215 24.99 -3.62 3.88
N ALA A 216 24.28 -4.71 4.15
CA ALA A 216 23.70 -4.97 5.47
C ALA A 216 24.77 -4.97 6.57
N TYR A 217 25.96 -5.51 6.27
CA TYR A 217 27.11 -5.46 7.17
C TYR A 217 27.56 -4.02 7.47
N SER A 218 27.68 -3.17 6.44
CA SER A 218 28.11 -1.77 6.63
C SER A 218 27.08 -0.92 7.38
N GLU A 219 25.78 -1.17 7.16
CA GLU A 219 24.69 -0.50 7.88
C GLU A 219 24.69 -0.92 9.35
N MET A 220 24.88 -2.22 9.62
CA MET A 220 25.03 -2.74 10.98
C MET A 220 26.23 -2.10 11.67
N GLN A 221 27.38 -2.03 11.00
CA GLN A 221 28.59 -1.39 11.54
C GLN A 221 28.33 0.09 11.87
N SER A 222 27.71 0.84 10.97
CA SER A 222 27.35 2.25 11.18
C SER A 222 26.44 2.43 12.40
N SER A 223 25.40 1.59 12.52
CA SER A 223 24.50 1.61 13.67
C SER A 223 25.22 1.31 14.99
N VAL A 224 26.11 0.31 15.01
CA VAL A 224 26.93 -0.04 16.19
C VAL A 224 27.83 1.12 16.61
N LEU A 225 28.58 1.69 15.67
CA LEU A 225 29.49 2.80 15.96
C LEU A 225 28.72 4.03 16.46
N GLY A 226 27.57 4.33 15.84
CA GLY A 226 26.69 5.41 16.29
C GLY A 226 26.14 5.18 17.70
N ALA A 227 25.76 3.95 18.05
CA ALA A 227 25.30 3.58 19.38
C ALA A 227 26.39 3.76 20.44
N VAL A 228 27.59 3.26 20.16
CA VAL A 228 28.75 3.37 21.06
C VAL A 228 29.14 4.84 21.25
N ALA A 229 29.18 5.64 20.18
CA ALA A 229 29.57 7.05 20.25
C ALA A 229 28.65 7.88 21.16
N ARG A 230 27.34 7.56 21.22
CA ARG A 230 26.37 8.23 22.10
C ARG A 230 26.57 7.94 23.59
N ARG A 231 27.26 6.84 23.94
CA ARG A 231 27.46 6.40 25.33
C ARG A 231 28.76 6.93 25.95
N TYR A 232 29.43 7.86 25.27
CA TYR A 232 30.76 8.39 25.62
C TYR A 232 31.87 7.33 25.57
N GLY A 233 33.08 7.78 25.28
CA GLY A 233 34.23 6.94 24.99
C GLY A 233 34.80 6.16 26.18
N THR A 234 34.01 5.73 27.18
CA THR A 234 34.42 4.85 28.29
C THR A 234 33.40 3.73 28.60
N PHE A 235 32.26 3.67 27.90
CA PHE A 235 31.23 2.67 28.19
C PHE A 235 31.72 1.23 27.98
N ILE A 236 31.44 0.36 28.97
CA ILE A 236 31.59 -1.10 28.93
C ILE A 236 30.27 -1.70 29.42
N GLY A 237 29.74 -2.69 28.73
CA GLY A 237 28.49 -3.34 29.10
C GLY A 237 27.63 -3.68 27.89
N VAL A 238 26.32 -3.81 28.11
CA VAL A 238 25.33 -4.11 27.08
C VAL A 238 24.50 -2.87 26.78
N ILE A 239 24.38 -2.54 25.50
CA ILE A 239 23.41 -1.56 24.99
C ILE A 239 22.18 -2.35 24.57
N ASP A 240 21.07 -2.18 25.30
CA ASP A 240 19.72 -2.52 24.83
C ASP A 240 19.23 -1.37 23.95
N THR A 241 19.13 -1.62 22.65
CA THR A 241 18.74 -0.59 21.67
C THR A 241 17.29 -0.17 21.81
N ARG A 242 16.41 -1.03 22.32
CA ARG A 242 15.00 -0.71 22.55
C ARG A 242 14.89 0.29 23.69
N GLN A 243 15.61 0.04 24.80
CA GLN A 243 15.69 0.97 25.91
C GLN A 243 16.40 2.28 25.52
N ASP A 244 17.46 2.21 24.71
CA ASP A 244 18.20 3.39 24.21
C ASP A 244 17.33 4.28 23.28
N CYS A 245 16.28 3.70 22.71
CA CYS A 245 15.26 4.37 21.92
C CYS A 245 14.00 4.73 22.73
N ASN A 246 14.03 4.64 24.07
CA ASN A 246 12.86 4.89 24.95
C ASN A 246 11.62 4.08 24.55
N ASP A 247 11.80 2.83 24.12
CA ASP A 247 10.73 1.96 23.62
C ASP A 247 9.98 2.47 22.38
N ASP A 248 10.49 3.51 21.71
CA ASP A 248 9.94 4.04 20.47
C ASP A 248 10.41 3.20 19.26
N LEU A 249 9.48 2.46 18.65
CA LEU A 249 9.76 1.61 17.49
C LEU A 249 10.12 2.40 16.22
N MET A 250 9.66 3.64 16.07
CA MET A 250 10.06 4.50 14.96
C MET A 250 11.52 4.92 15.12
N GLU A 251 11.94 5.27 16.34
CA GLU A 251 13.35 5.58 16.62
C GLU A 251 14.24 4.33 16.53
N LEU A 252 13.77 3.18 17.00
CA LEU A 252 14.48 1.89 16.84
C LEU A 252 14.68 1.59 15.35
N HIS A 253 13.62 1.69 14.54
CA HIS A 253 13.69 1.49 13.10
C HIS A 253 14.65 2.50 12.46
N ARG A 254 14.55 3.78 12.80
CA ARG A 254 15.40 4.83 12.22
C ARG A 254 16.88 4.67 12.54
N ARG A 255 17.24 4.22 13.76
CA ARG A 255 18.63 4.17 14.24
C ARG A 255 19.30 2.82 14.09
N HIS A 256 18.52 1.74 14.15
CA HIS A 256 19.03 0.38 14.33
C HIS A 256 18.58 -0.61 13.27
N GLN A 257 17.64 -0.26 12.39
CA GLN A 257 17.36 -1.06 11.20
C GLN A 257 18.58 -1.08 10.28
N PHE A 258 18.97 -2.27 9.83
CA PHE A 258 20.14 -2.45 8.96
C PHE A 258 19.90 -3.42 7.79
N GLN A 259 18.84 -4.23 7.87
CA GLN A 259 18.48 -5.18 6.81
C GLN A 259 16.96 -5.33 6.71
N HIS A 260 16.47 -5.73 5.54
CA HIS A 260 15.09 -6.10 5.30
C HIS A 260 14.95 -7.19 4.24
N TYR A 261 13.77 -7.79 4.17
CA TYR A 261 13.33 -8.68 3.11
C TYR A 261 11.99 -8.19 2.59
N ASP A 262 11.94 -7.83 1.31
CA ASP A 262 10.74 -7.33 0.68
C ASP A 262 9.77 -8.46 0.36
N LEU A 263 8.54 -8.28 0.78
CA LEU A 263 7.41 -9.12 0.46
C LEU A 263 6.50 -8.36 -0.49
N LYS A 264 6.28 -8.99 -1.65
CA LYS A 264 5.38 -8.46 -2.68
C LYS A 264 4.04 -9.15 -2.55
N ILE A 265 2.97 -8.37 -2.61
CA ILE A 265 1.59 -8.80 -2.40
C ILE A 265 1.16 -9.98 -3.28
N LEU A 266 1.79 -10.16 -4.44
CA LEU A 266 1.59 -11.33 -5.30
C LEU A 266 1.93 -12.67 -4.65
N SER A 267 2.69 -12.64 -3.56
CA SER A 267 3.04 -13.82 -2.78
C SER A 267 1.92 -14.23 -1.81
N TYR A 268 0.95 -13.36 -1.57
CA TYR A 268 -0.20 -13.53 -0.67
C TYR A 268 -1.42 -12.73 -1.18
N PRO A 269 -1.77 -12.86 -2.48
CA PRO A 269 -2.71 -11.98 -3.11
C PRO A 269 -4.06 -12.12 -2.44
N ASN A 270 -4.69 -10.97 -2.19
CA ASN A 270 -6.08 -10.88 -1.76
C ASN A 270 -6.43 -11.60 -0.44
N THR A 271 -5.43 -11.73 0.41
CA THR A 271 -5.58 -12.21 1.79
C THR A 271 -5.87 -11.03 2.73
N ASP A 272 -6.28 -11.31 3.97
CA ASP A 272 -6.33 -10.30 5.03
C ASP A 272 -4.94 -9.63 5.22
N LEU A 273 -3.86 -10.38 5.03
CA LEU A 273 -2.49 -9.85 4.99
C LEU A 273 -2.27 -8.83 3.87
N GLY A 274 -2.64 -9.17 2.63
CA GLY A 274 -2.48 -8.27 1.49
C GLY A 274 -3.34 -7.01 1.62
N ALA A 275 -4.56 -7.15 2.12
CA ALA A 275 -5.45 -6.01 2.34
C ALA A 275 -5.02 -5.13 3.54
N ALA A 276 -4.30 -5.68 4.51
CA ALA A 276 -3.85 -4.96 5.69
C ALA A 276 -2.48 -4.30 5.53
N LEU A 277 -1.56 -4.93 4.79
CA LEU A 277 -0.15 -4.52 4.73
C LEU A 277 0.39 -4.33 3.30
N GLY A 278 -0.42 -4.58 2.26
CA GLY A 278 0.00 -4.37 0.87
C GLY A 278 1.33 -5.05 0.50
N ASP A 279 2.20 -4.28 -0.13
CA ASP A 279 3.63 -4.59 -0.22
C ASP A 279 4.30 -4.11 1.07
N PHE A 280 4.95 -5.01 1.80
CA PHE A 280 5.66 -4.68 3.04
C PHE A 280 7.01 -5.39 3.12
N SER A 281 7.80 -5.07 4.13
CA SER A 281 9.06 -5.76 4.37
C SER A 281 9.12 -6.33 5.79
N VAL A 282 9.82 -7.45 5.94
CA VAL A 282 10.31 -7.89 7.24
C VAL A 282 11.65 -7.19 7.47
N TYR A 283 11.76 -6.46 8.56
CA TYR A 283 12.96 -5.71 8.93
C TYR A 283 13.75 -6.42 10.00
N ALA A 284 15.06 -6.20 9.98
CA ALA A 284 15.97 -6.54 11.06
C ALA A 284 16.58 -5.26 11.66
N ALA A 285 16.50 -5.14 12.98
CA ALA A 285 17.19 -4.11 13.76
C ALA A 285 18.08 -4.74 14.83
N ILE A 286 19.17 -4.05 15.19
CA ILE A 286 20.04 -4.50 16.29
C ILE A 286 19.24 -4.48 17.60
N ALA A 287 19.29 -5.54 18.40
CA ALA A 287 18.67 -5.61 19.72
C ALA A 287 19.70 -5.37 20.85
N TYR A 288 20.81 -6.10 20.82
CA TYR A 288 21.82 -6.05 21.87
C TYR A 288 23.23 -5.90 21.32
N ILE A 289 23.95 -4.88 21.80
CA ILE A 289 25.37 -4.64 21.52
C ILE A 289 26.16 -4.83 22.81
N LYS A 290 27.05 -5.84 22.84
CA LYS A 290 28.00 -6.03 23.93
C LYS A 290 29.29 -5.27 23.62
N VAL A 291 29.65 -4.31 24.45
CA VAL A 291 30.88 -3.52 24.33
C VAL A 291 31.91 -4.05 25.31
N GLU A 292 33.04 -4.52 24.78
CA GLU A 292 34.18 -5.04 25.54
C GLU A 292 35.41 -4.18 25.24
N ARG A 293 36.05 -3.63 26.27
CA ARG A 293 37.32 -2.93 26.15
C ARG A 293 38.45 -3.81 26.67
N GLN A 294 39.59 -3.74 25.98
CA GLN A 294 40.86 -4.25 26.46
C GLN A 294 41.81 -3.07 26.64
N ASP A 295 42.65 -3.11 27.67
CA ASP A 295 43.56 -2.02 28.05
C ASP A 295 44.59 -1.69 26.96
N SER A 296 44.82 -2.57 25.98
CA SER A 296 45.93 -2.47 25.02
C SER A 296 45.61 -2.86 23.55
N SER A 297 44.35 -3.05 23.15
CA SER A 297 44.00 -3.42 21.75
C SER A 297 42.56 -3.04 21.37
N PRO A 298 42.19 -3.03 20.06
CA PRO A 298 41.01 -2.30 19.61
C PRO A 298 39.77 -2.79 20.34
N HIS A 299 39.01 -1.83 20.86
CA HIS A 299 37.80 -2.12 21.62
C HIS A 299 36.80 -2.81 20.69
N THR A 300 36.06 -3.80 21.19
CA THR A 300 35.13 -4.56 20.34
C THR A 300 33.70 -4.30 20.74
N ALA A 301 32.83 -4.17 19.74
CA ALA A 301 31.38 -4.19 19.90
C ALA A 301 30.83 -5.42 19.19
N ALA A 302 30.08 -6.24 19.92
CA ALA A 302 29.49 -7.47 19.41
C ALA A 302 27.96 -7.36 19.39
N VAL A 303 27.36 -7.48 18.21
CA VAL A 303 25.91 -7.66 18.07
C VAL A 303 25.60 -9.11 18.44
N THR A 304 24.85 -9.28 19.53
CA THR A 304 24.51 -10.62 20.07
C THR A 304 23.10 -11.04 19.70
N HIS A 305 22.20 -10.08 19.51
CA HIS A 305 20.81 -10.34 19.15
C HIS A 305 20.29 -9.25 18.21
N VAL A 306 19.30 -9.63 17.41
CA VAL A 306 18.56 -8.73 16.52
C VAL A 306 17.06 -8.88 16.77
N TYR A 307 16.31 -7.83 16.50
CA TYR A 307 14.86 -7.87 16.40
C TYR A 307 14.45 -8.09 14.95
N LEU A 308 13.51 -9.00 14.72
CA LEU A 308 12.74 -9.07 13.49
C LEU A 308 11.34 -8.53 13.71
N TYR A 309 10.86 -7.72 12.77
CA TYR A 309 9.53 -7.12 12.83
C TYR A 309 9.04 -6.74 11.45
N VAL A 310 7.74 -6.58 11.29
CA VAL A 310 7.13 -5.97 10.11
C VAL A 310 6.87 -4.49 10.41
N LYS A 311 7.08 -3.63 9.41
CA LYS A 311 6.60 -2.25 9.40
C LYS A 311 5.87 -2.02 8.09
N ASP A 312 4.71 -1.39 8.16
CA ASP A 312 4.00 -0.90 6.98
C ASP A 312 3.32 0.44 7.27
N ASN A 313 3.05 1.21 6.23
CA ASN A 313 2.30 2.46 6.32
C ASN A 313 0.90 2.25 5.70
N TYR A 314 -0.11 2.09 6.56
CA TYR A 314 -1.50 2.05 6.12
C TYR A 314 -1.95 3.46 5.75
N SER A 315 -1.78 3.81 4.49
CA SER A 315 -1.96 5.17 3.97
C SER A 315 -2.61 5.16 2.58
N PHE A 316 -3.27 6.26 2.25
CA PHE A 316 -3.83 6.53 0.92
C PHE A 316 -3.16 7.75 0.29
N THR A 317 -1.88 7.97 0.62
CA THR A 317 -1.09 9.07 0.06
C THR A 317 -0.61 8.68 -1.35
N ASP A 318 -0.92 9.51 -2.35
CA ASP A 318 -0.38 9.34 -3.70
C ASP A 318 0.96 10.06 -3.87
N ASP A 319 1.73 9.62 -4.86
CA ASP A 319 2.78 10.46 -5.46
C ASP A 319 2.09 11.55 -6.32
N PRO A 320 2.28 12.85 -6.02
CA PRO A 320 1.66 13.93 -6.79
C PRO A 320 2.07 13.95 -8.28
N ALA A 321 3.15 13.25 -8.66
CA ALA A 321 3.56 13.09 -10.05
C ALA A 321 2.86 11.93 -10.78
N ARG A 322 2.09 11.09 -10.08
CA ARG A 322 1.42 9.91 -10.63
C ARG A 322 -0.11 10.02 -10.52
N PRO A 323 -0.87 9.32 -11.39
CA PRO A 323 -2.29 9.06 -11.17
C PRO A 323 -2.55 8.43 -9.80
N SER A 324 -3.76 8.62 -9.30
CA SER A 324 -4.16 8.04 -8.02
C SER A 324 -4.23 6.52 -8.12
N GLN A 325 -3.67 5.83 -7.13
CA GLN A 325 -3.68 4.37 -7.10
C GLN A 325 -5.11 3.83 -7.08
N TYR A 326 -5.39 2.87 -7.96
CA TYR A 326 -6.64 2.14 -8.01
C TYR A 326 -6.67 1.03 -6.94
N LEU A 327 -7.79 0.92 -6.23
CA LEU A 327 -7.96 0.01 -5.08
C LEU A 327 -9.05 -1.04 -5.30
N GLY A 328 -9.64 -1.12 -6.51
CA GLY A 328 -10.71 -2.06 -6.83
C GLY A 328 -12.05 -1.38 -7.11
N HIS A 329 -12.99 -2.15 -7.66
CA HIS A 329 -14.40 -1.79 -7.69
C HIS A 329 -15.10 -2.42 -6.49
N TRP A 330 -15.62 -1.60 -5.59
CA TRP A 330 -16.16 -2.05 -4.30
C TRP A 330 -17.67 -1.96 -4.24
N ASN A 331 -18.27 -2.84 -3.44
CA ASN A 331 -19.64 -2.76 -3.00
C ASN A 331 -19.80 -3.30 -1.57
N ARG A 332 -21.04 -3.40 -1.10
CA ARG A 332 -21.38 -3.89 0.27
C ARG A 332 -21.01 -5.35 0.53
N THR A 333 -20.64 -6.12 -0.49
CA THR A 333 -20.33 -7.54 -0.40
C THR A 333 -18.84 -7.84 -0.57
N GLY A 334 -18.12 -6.98 -1.27
CA GLY A 334 -16.68 -7.13 -1.47
C GLY A 334 -16.15 -6.25 -2.58
N VAL A 335 -15.05 -6.71 -3.18
CA VAL A 335 -14.33 -6.02 -4.25
C VAL A 335 -14.18 -6.91 -5.47
N VAL A 336 -14.17 -6.29 -6.65
CA VAL A 336 -13.75 -6.91 -7.91
C VAL A 336 -12.67 -6.05 -8.57
N TYR A 337 -11.76 -6.70 -9.29
CA TYR A 337 -10.65 -6.01 -9.96
C TYR A 337 -10.81 -6.09 -11.48
N ALA A 338 -10.51 -4.97 -12.16
CA ALA A 338 -10.60 -4.91 -13.60
C ALA A 338 -9.38 -5.58 -14.29
N PRO A 339 -9.55 -6.31 -15.40
CA PRO A 339 -8.49 -7.11 -16.06
C PRO A 339 -7.54 -6.33 -16.93
N LEU A 340 -7.89 -5.12 -17.41
CA LEU A 340 -6.91 -4.30 -18.13
C LEU A 340 -5.75 -3.87 -17.23
N GLU A 341 -5.98 -3.87 -15.92
CA GLU A 341 -4.99 -3.70 -14.85
C GLU A 341 -4.36 -5.05 -14.44
N THR A 342 -5.02 -6.17 -14.77
CA THR A 342 -4.48 -7.53 -14.64
C THR A 342 -3.69 -8.00 -15.87
N LEU A 343 -3.59 -7.21 -16.95
CA LEU A 343 -2.90 -7.62 -18.19
C LEU A 343 -1.39 -7.82 -18.00
N ALA A 344 -0.77 -7.17 -17.01
CA ALA A 344 0.64 -7.39 -16.64
C ALA A 344 0.83 -8.60 -15.70
N GLU A 345 -0.22 -9.04 -15.02
CA GLU A 345 -0.18 -10.12 -14.02
C GLU A 345 -0.68 -11.47 -14.55
N LEU A 346 -1.66 -11.48 -15.46
CA LEU A 346 -2.07 -12.71 -16.17
C LEU A 346 -0.99 -13.21 -17.13
N ALA A 347 -0.20 -12.30 -17.72
CA ALA A 347 0.94 -12.66 -18.56
C ALA A 347 1.99 -13.52 -17.83
N LYS A 348 2.00 -13.52 -16.49
CA LYS A 348 2.94 -14.28 -15.65
C LYS A 348 2.49 -15.73 -15.37
N LYS A 349 1.29 -16.16 -15.78
CA LYS A 349 0.77 -17.52 -15.53
C LYS A 349 0.88 -18.50 -16.71
N ILE A 350 1.58 -18.16 -17.80
CA ILE A 350 1.90 -19.13 -18.87
C ILE A 350 3.38 -19.56 -18.75
N PRO A 351 3.68 -20.83 -18.44
CA PRO A 351 5.04 -21.33 -18.13
C PRO A 351 6.11 -21.11 -19.22
N PHE A 352 5.72 -20.77 -20.45
CA PHE A 352 6.63 -20.68 -21.59
C PHE A 352 7.34 -19.32 -21.77
N PHE A 353 6.95 -18.26 -21.03
CA PHE A 353 7.46 -16.90 -21.24
C PHE A 353 8.52 -16.41 -20.24
N GLY A 354 8.92 -17.24 -19.26
CA GLY A 354 9.94 -16.92 -18.25
C GLY A 354 11.37 -16.69 -18.78
N LYS A 355 11.55 -16.58 -20.10
CA LYS A 355 12.86 -16.40 -20.75
C LYS A 355 13.08 -15.00 -21.35
N TYR A 356 12.06 -14.13 -21.43
CA TYR A 356 12.15 -12.89 -22.23
C TYR A 356 11.74 -11.58 -21.54
N VAL A 357 11.28 -11.58 -20.28
CA VAL A 357 10.91 -10.35 -19.58
C VAL A 357 11.80 -10.19 -18.36
N GLY A 358 12.78 -9.29 -18.47
CA GLY A 358 13.72 -8.93 -17.42
C GLY A 358 13.04 -8.29 -16.19
N PRO A 359 13.83 -7.93 -15.15
CA PRO A 359 13.32 -7.60 -13.83
C PRO A 359 12.61 -6.25 -13.84
N VAL A 360 11.28 -6.26 -13.95
CA VAL A 360 10.46 -5.05 -13.72
C VAL A 360 10.07 -5.03 -12.24
N SER A 361 10.67 -4.13 -11.49
CA SER A 361 10.64 -4.02 -10.01
C SER A 361 9.51 -3.16 -9.44
N SER A 362 8.46 -2.85 -10.21
CA SER A 362 7.33 -2.04 -9.75
C SER A 362 6.23 -2.91 -9.12
N SER A 363 5.67 -2.43 -8.00
CA SER A 363 4.55 -3.10 -7.34
C SER A 363 3.38 -3.25 -8.30
N VAL A 364 2.62 -4.32 -8.16
CA VAL A 364 1.46 -4.61 -9.03
C VAL A 364 0.38 -3.54 -8.92
N TRP A 365 0.39 -2.77 -7.83
CA TRP A 365 -0.53 -1.68 -7.59
C TRP A 365 -0.03 -0.31 -8.09
N ASP A 366 1.24 -0.19 -8.48
CA ASP A 366 1.78 1.02 -9.14
C ASP A 366 1.38 1.11 -10.63
N LEU A 367 0.65 0.12 -11.14
CA LEU A 367 0.08 0.15 -12.49
C LEU A 367 -1.14 1.08 -12.49
N ASN A 368 -0.88 2.35 -12.81
CA ASN A 368 -1.91 3.36 -12.98
C ASN A 368 -2.99 2.89 -13.97
N ALA A 369 -4.26 2.96 -13.58
CA ALA A 369 -5.37 2.71 -14.47
C ALA A 369 -5.30 3.64 -15.69
N PRO A 370 -5.29 3.13 -16.93
CA PRO A 370 -5.59 3.96 -18.09
C PRO A 370 -7.01 4.54 -17.93
N GLN A 371 -7.23 5.77 -18.39
CA GLN A 371 -8.58 6.33 -18.48
C GLN A 371 -9.51 5.32 -19.19
N GLY A 372 -10.54 4.83 -18.50
CA GLY A 372 -11.45 3.83 -19.06
C GLY A 372 -12.17 2.91 -18.08
N LEU A 373 -11.93 3.01 -16.77
CA LEU A 373 -12.63 2.21 -15.73
C LEU A 373 -13.11 3.05 -14.53
N ASP A 374 -13.14 4.39 -14.68
CA ASP A 374 -13.73 5.32 -13.72
C ASP A 374 -15.28 5.34 -13.82
N PHE A 375 -15.89 4.16 -13.91
CA PHE A 375 -17.34 4.01 -13.91
C PHE A 375 -17.77 2.78 -13.12
N PRO A 376 -18.94 2.83 -12.46
CA PRO A 376 -19.48 1.64 -11.81
C PRO A 376 -19.79 0.54 -12.82
N VAL A 377 -19.62 -0.70 -12.37
CA VAL A 377 -19.88 -1.91 -13.13
C VAL A 377 -20.82 -2.84 -12.37
N TYR A 378 -21.58 -3.67 -13.08
CA TYR A 378 -22.43 -4.71 -12.47
C TYR A 378 -22.25 -6.03 -13.21
N ARG A 379 -22.70 -7.14 -12.63
CA ARG A 379 -22.77 -8.43 -13.33
C ARG A 379 -24.14 -8.57 -13.95
N GLU A 380 -24.25 -9.01 -15.21
CA GLU A 380 -25.58 -9.15 -15.87
C GLU A 380 -26.52 -10.09 -15.10
N SER A 381 -25.96 -11.10 -14.42
CA SER A 381 -26.71 -12.01 -13.55
C SER A 381 -27.24 -11.37 -12.26
N ASP A 382 -26.75 -10.18 -11.90
CA ASP A 382 -27.09 -9.46 -10.68
C ASP A 382 -26.95 -7.93 -10.88
N PRO A 383 -27.84 -7.31 -11.67
CA PRO A 383 -27.72 -5.91 -12.09
C PRO A 383 -27.96 -4.89 -10.98
N GLU A 384 -28.54 -5.31 -9.85
CA GLU A 384 -28.71 -4.46 -8.66
C GLU A 384 -27.40 -4.33 -7.87
N LEU A 385 -26.43 -5.22 -8.12
CA LEU A 385 -25.16 -5.27 -7.41
C LEU A 385 -24.07 -4.47 -8.16
N LEU A 386 -24.18 -3.15 -8.11
CA LEU A 386 -23.15 -2.23 -8.63
C LEU A 386 -21.88 -2.26 -7.78
N PHE A 387 -20.73 -2.31 -8.45
CA PHE A 387 -19.41 -2.11 -7.89
C PHE A 387 -18.86 -0.76 -8.36
N TYR A 388 -18.36 0.04 -7.42
CA TYR A 388 -17.91 1.42 -7.64
C TYR A 388 -16.39 1.48 -7.61
N PRO A 389 -15.73 2.13 -8.59
CA PRO A 389 -14.28 2.27 -8.57
C PRO A 389 -13.85 3.09 -7.36
N VAL A 390 -12.83 2.62 -6.65
CA VAL A 390 -12.24 3.28 -5.48
C VAL A 390 -10.75 3.48 -5.71
N HIS A 391 -10.27 4.65 -5.33
CA HIS A 391 -8.87 5.07 -5.45
C HIS A 391 -8.38 5.73 -4.16
N ASN A 392 -7.06 5.88 -4.03
CA ASN A 392 -6.45 6.67 -2.95
C ASN A 392 -7.02 8.10 -2.87
N ARG A 393 -7.34 8.72 -4.01
CA ARG A 393 -7.94 10.06 -4.08
C ARG A 393 -9.30 10.12 -3.37
N ASP A 394 -10.07 9.04 -3.35
CA ASP A 394 -11.39 9.03 -2.72
C ASP A 394 -11.24 9.09 -1.19
N PHE A 395 -10.24 8.38 -0.64
CA PHE A 395 -9.85 8.49 0.77
C PHE A 395 -9.35 9.90 1.10
N PHE A 396 -8.47 10.47 0.28
CA PHE A 396 -8.01 11.85 0.49
C PHE A 396 -9.18 12.85 0.46
N ASN A 397 -10.08 12.75 -0.51
CA ASN A 397 -11.27 13.59 -0.61
C ASN A 397 -12.16 13.44 0.63
N TRP A 398 -12.32 12.21 1.12
CA TRP A 398 -13.04 11.92 2.36
C TRP A 398 -12.37 12.60 3.57
N GLN A 399 -11.04 12.46 3.73
CA GLN A 399 -10.30 13.09 4.83
C GLN A 399 -10.50 14.60 4.84
N MET A 400 -10.42 15.20 3.66
CA MET A 400 -10.47 16.63 3.51
C MET A 400 -11.88 17.17 3.73
N LYS A 401 -12.91 16.47 3.25
CA LYS A 401 -14.32 16.79 3.49
C LYS A 401 -14.67 16.70 4.98
N HIS A 402 -14.24 15.63 5.65
CA HIS A 402 -14.67 15.33 7.01
C HIS A 402 -13.72 15.83 8.09
N ARG A 403 -12.52 16.27 7.72
CA ARG A 403 -11.42 16.64 8.63
C ARG A 403 -11.11 15.52 9.63
N ARG A 404 -11.17 14.28 9.14
CA ARG A 404 -10.97 13.00 9.85
C ARG A 404 -10.16 12.07 8.96
N GLY A 405 -9.90 10.85 9.42
CA GLY A 405 -9.12 9.90 8.64
C GLY A 405 -7.65 10.08 8.95
N GLY A 406 -7.00 9.06 9.49
CA GLY A 406 -5.60 9.16 9.90
C GLY A 406 -4.76 8.05 9.32
N ASN A 407 -3.77 8.38 8.50
CA ASN A 407 -2.74 7.44 8.09
C ASN A 407 -2.07 6.83 9.33
N ILE A 408 -1.81 5.53 9.30
CA ILE A 408 -1.28 4.77 10.43
C ILE A 408 0.03 4.11 9.99
N VAL A 409 1.05 4.17 10.84
CA VAL A 409 2.21 3.29 10.73
C VAL A 409 1.95 2.07 11.59
N SER A 410 2.01 0.89 11.01
CA SER A 410 1.81 -0.37 11.71
C SER A 410 3.13 -1.09 11.91
N PHE A 411 3.38 -1.55 13.12
CA PHE A 411 4.45 -2.47 13.48
C PHE A 411 3.87 -3.80 13.93
N SER A 412 4.61 -4.88 13.68
CA SER A 412 4.38 -6.13 14.39
C SER A 412 5.00 -6.10 15.79
N ASP A 413 4.67 -7.10 16.60
CA ASP A 413 5.51 -7.46 17.74
C ASP A 413 6.95 -7.78 17.31
N LEU A 414 7.90 -7.55 18.22
CA LEU A 414 9.32 -7.80 17.98
C LEU A 414 9.64 -9.28 18.25
N LYS A 415 10.28 -9.95 17.30
CA LYS A 415 10.87 -11.28 17.51
C LYS A 415 12.36 -11.14 17.77
N LEU A 416 12.79 -11.49 18.98
CA LEU A 416 14.21 -11.51 19.34
C LEU A 416 14.89 -12.76 18.76
N ILE A 417 15.96 -12.57 17.99
CA ILE A 417 16.78 -13.63 17.40
C ILE A 417 18.20 -13.51 17.97
N ARG A 418 18.71 -14.61 18.52
CA ARG A 418 20.10 -14.70 18.99
C ARG A 418 21.03 -15.00 17.82
N LEU A 419 22.17 -14.32 17.77
CA LEU A 419 23.23 -14.57 16.81
C LEU A 419 24.29 -15.47 17.44
N ASP A 420 24.58 -16.59 16.79
CA ASP A 420 25.63 -17.52 17.19
C ASP A 420 26.46 -17.94 15.95
N PRO A 421 27.74 -17.52 15.83
CA PRO A 421 28.45 -16.61 16.75
C PRO A 421 27.99 -15.13 16.60
N PRO A 422 28.20 -14.30 17.64
CA PRO A 422 27.96 -12.85 17.57
C PRO A 422 28.75 -12.17 16.43
N ILE A 423 28.21 -11.08 15.89
CA ILE A 423 28.90 -10.29 14.85
C ILE A 423 29.73 -9.20 15.53
N ARG A 424 31.05 -9.20 15.31
CA ARG A 424 31.99 -8.31 16.00
C ARG A 424 32.50 -7.22 15.09
N PHE A 425 32.57 -6.00 15.62
CA PHE A 425 33.14 -4.83 14.99
C PHE A 425 34.26 -4.26 15.87
N GLN A 426 35.32 -3.78 15.22
CA GLN A 426 36.33 -2.97 15.89
C GLN A 426 35.78 -1.55 16.06
N ILE A 427 35.93 -1.00 17.26
CA ILE A 427 35.64 0.39 17.56
C ILE A 427 36.94 1.18 17.33
N PRO A 428 36.95 2.18 16.45
CA PRO A 428 38.12 3.04 16.25
C PRO A 428 38.52 3.72 17.57
N ALA A 429 39.83 3.86 17.81
CA ALA A 429 40.31 4.67 18.92
C ALA A 429 39.81 6.12 18.75
N ALA A 430 39.34 6.74 19.84
CA ALA A 430 39.00 8.16 19.83
C ALA A 430 40.27 8.96 19.48
N LYS A 431 40.18 9.82 18.46
CA LYS A 431 41.24 10.78 18.13
C LYS A 431 41.22 11.96 19.08
#